data_AF-A0A392TS69-F1
#
_entry.id   AF-A0A392TS69-F1
#
_cell.length_a   1.000
_cell.length_b   1.000
_cell.length_c   1.000
_cell.angle_alpha   90.00
_cell.angle_beta   90.00
_cell.angle_gamma   90.00
#
_symmetry.space_group_name_H-M   'P 1'
#
loop_
_entity.id
_entity.type
_entity.pdbx_description
1 polymer ?
#
loop_
_entity_poly.entity_id
_entity_poly.type
_entity_poly.pdbx_seq_one_letter_code
_entity_poly.pdbx_strand_id
1 'polypeptide(L)'
;AVDQSGDGAFSDWNGGDSYPCGWSGISCANISGVPEPRVVGIALAGKSLRGYIPSELGTLRYLRRLNLHDNDFYGVVPVQLFNATA
;
A
#
# COMPACT_ATOMS: atom_id res chain seq x y z
N ALA A 1 0.70 9.83 -8.99
CA ALA A 1 0.39 8.40 -8.90
C ALA A 1 1.44 7.61 -9.68
N VAL A 2 1.58 6.31 -9.39
CA VAL A 2 2.57 5.41 -10.00
C VAL A 2 2.31 5.36 -11.51
N ASP A 3 3.28 5.80 -12.33
CA ASP A 3 3.19 5.80 -13.79
C ASP A 3 3.77 4.48 -14.30
N GLN A 4 2.87 3.54 -14.59
CA GLN A 4 3.22 2.14 -14.81
C GLN A 4 4.13 1.97 -16.04
N SER A 5 5.28 1.32 -15.85
CA SER A 5 6.06 0.72 -16.92
C SER A 5 6.40 -0.73 -16.57
N GLY A 6 5.53 -1.66 -16.97
CA GLY A 6 5.99 -2.97 -17.44
C GLY A 6 5.84 -4.21 -16.56
N ASP A 7 5.27 -4.17 -15.35
CA ASP A 7 5.07 -5.41 -14.58
C ASP A 7 3.68 -5.48 -13.92
N GLY A 8 3.10 -6.69 -13.90
CA GLY A 8 1.77 -7.01 -13.39
C GLY A 8 1.61 -6.85 -11.87
N ALA A 9 2.35 -5.92 -11.25
CA ALA A 9 2.37 -5.67 -9.81
C ALA A 9 0.98 -5.41 -9.21
N PHE A 10 0.03 -4.96 -10.05
CA PHE A 10 -1.34 -4.65 -9.68
C PHE A 10 -2.36 -5.49 -10.46
N SER A 11 -1.98 -6.66 -11.01
CA SER A 11 -2.84 -7.44 -11.90
C SER A 11 -4.15 -7.91 -11.26
N ASP A 12 -4.15 -8.05 -9.93
CA ASP A 12 -5.29 -8.47 -9.11
C ASP A 12 -5.82 -7.35 -8.21
N TRP A 13 -5.34 -6.11 -8.38
CA TRP A 13 -5.83 -4.95 -7.64
C TRP A 13 -7.06 -4.38 -8.35
N ASN A 14 -8.23 -4.55 -7.74
CA ASN A 14 -9.49 -4.07 -8.29
C ASN A 14 -10.11 -2.99 -7.40
N GLY A 15 -10.23 -1.76 -7.90
CA GLY A 15 -10.83 -0.65 -7.13
C GLY A 15 -12.29 -0.86 -6.70
N GLY A 16 -12.99 -1.85 -7.27
CA GLY A 16 -14.33 -2.26 -6.85
C GLY A 16 -14.37 -3.27 -5.70
N ASP A 17 -13.26 -3.89 -5.31
CA ASP A 17 -13.26 -4.88 -4.23
C ASP A 17 -13.38 -4.19 -2.87
N SER A 18 -14.39 -4.60 -2.10
CA SER A 18 -14.58 -4.15 -0.72
C SER A 18 -13.55 -4.74 0.26
N TYR A 19 -12.79 -5.75 -0.17
CA TYR A 19 -11.84 -6.49 0.66
C TYR A 19 -10.48 -6.67 -0.04
N PRO A 20 -9.54 -5.73 0.12
CA PRO A 20 -8.27 -5.73 -0.61
C PRO A 20 -7.25 -6.78 -0.13
N CYS A 21 -7.59 -7.57 0.89
CA CYS A 21 -6.66 -8.53 1.49
C CYS A 21 -6.37 -9.75 0.60
N GLY A 22 -7.11 -9.91 -0.51
CA GLY A 22 -6.80 -10.89 -1.54
C GLY A 22 -5.77 -10.41 -2.57
N TRP A 23 -5.43 -9.13 -2.58
CA TRP A 23 -4.53 -8.55 -3.57
C TRP A 23 -3.07 -8.89 -3.30
N SER A 24 -2.32 -9.09 -4.38
CA SER A 24 -0.89 -9.38 -4.35
C SER A 24 -0.13 -8.28 -3.61
N GLY A 25 0.67 -8.70 -2.63
CA GLY A 25 1.46 -7.79 -1.80
C GLY A 25 0.70 -7.13 -0.65
N ILE A 26 -0.61 -7.36 -0.49
CA ILE A 26 -1.38 -6.84 0.64
C ILE A 26 -1.40 -7.87 1.78
N SER A 27 -1.14 -7.41 3.00
CA SER A 27 -1.30 -8.19 4.22
C SER A 27 -2.35 -7.55 5.12
N CYS A 28 -3.28 -8.35 5.64
CA CYS A 28 -4.29 -7.91 6.59
C CYS A 28 -4.19 -8.63 7.92
N ALA A 29 -4.66 -7.98 8.98
CA ALA A 29 -4.79 -8.58 10.29
C ALA A 29 -6.15 -8.24 10.90
N ASN A 30 -6.64 -9.14 11.76
CA ASN A 30 -7.77 -8.84 12.62
C ASN A 30 -7.32 -7.89 13.73
N ILE A 31 -8.03 -6.77 13.90
CA ILE A 31 -7.69 -5.75 14.90
C ILE A 31 -8.77 -5.78 15.98
N SER A 32 -8.37 -5.85 17.25
CA SER A 32 -9.32 -5.86 18.36
C SER A 32 -10.20 -4.60 18.33
N GLY A 33 -11.52 -4.79 18.47
CA GLY A 33 -12.50 -3.70 18.39
C GLY A 33 -12.87 -3.24 16.98
N VAL A 34 -12.35 -3.91 15.94
CA VAL A 34 -12.65 -3.59 14.54
C VAL A 34 -13.32 -4.82 13.89
N PRO A 35 -14.48 -4.66 13.24
CA PRO A 35 -15.28 -5.80 12.77
C PRO A 35 -14.67 -6.54 11.58
N GLU A 36 -13.89 -5.86 10.75
CA GLU A 36 -13.31 -6.43 9.52
C GLU A 36 -11.78 -6.38 9.58
N PRO A 37 -11.07 -7.33 8.94
CA PRO A 37 -9.62 -7.25 8.83
C PRO A 37 -9.17 -5.93 8.21
N ARG A 38 -8.03 -5.43 8.68
CA ARG A 38 -7.46 -4.16 8.22
C ARG A 38 -6.13 -4.42 7.53
N VAL A 39 -5.84 -3.64 6.50
CA VAL A 39 -4.53 -3.64 5.84
C VAL A 39 -3.47 -3.21 6.85
N VAL A 40 -2.49 -4.08 7.07
CA VAL A 40 -1.35 -3.86 7.98
C VAL A 40 -0.01 -3.89 7.25
N GLY A 41 0.01 -4.37 6.01
CA GLY A 41 1.23 -4.47 5.22
C GLY A 41 0.98 -4.27 3.74
N ILE A 42 1.90 -3.57 3.07
CA ILE A 42 2.03 -3.47 1.62
C ILE A 42 3.45 -3.87 1.26
N ALA A 43 3.61 -4.84 0.37
CA ALA A 43 4.89 -5.36 -0.09
C ALA A 43 4.94 -5.42 -1.61
N LEU A 44 5.56 -4.40 -2.21
CA LEU A 44 5.68 -4.21 -3.65
C LEU A 44 7.14 -4.02 -4.07
N ALA A 45 8.08 -4.61 -3.35
CA ALA A 45 9.49 -4.49 -3.67
C ALA A 45 9.84 -5.17 -5.00
N GLY A 46 10.78 -4.60 -5.76
CA GLY A 46 11.27 -5.20 -7.00
C GLY A 46 10.23 -5.29 -8.12
N LYS A 47 9.26 -4.36 -8.16
CA LYS A 47 8.14 -4.38 -9.10
C LYS A 47 8.30 -3.40 -10.26
N SER A 48 9.50 -2.84 -10.43
CA SER A 48 9.81 -1.84 -11.46
C SER A 48 8.82 -0.67 -11.47
N LEU A 49 8.28 -0.34 -10.29
CA LEU A 49 7.30 0.74 -10.14
C LEU A 49 8.02 2.07 -10.23
N ARG A 50 7.47 3.00 -11.01
CA ARG A 50 7.98 4.36 -11.14
C ARG A 50 6.89 5.35 -10.75
N GLY A 51 7.26 6.46 -10.12
CA GLY A 51 6.32 7.52 -9.77
C GLY A 51 6.51 8.10 -8.37
N TYR A 52 5.48 8.78 -7.88
CA TYR A 52 5.42 9.30 -6.51
C TYR A 52 4.70 8.32 -5.58
N ILE A 53 5.12 8.30 -4.32
CA ILE A 53 4.39 7.61 -3.26
C ILE A 53 3.08 8.40 -2.99
N PRO A 54 1.89 7.79 -3.13
CA PRO A 54 0.63 8.48 -2.94
C PRO A 54 0.38 8.83 -1.46
N SER A 55 -0.08 10.05 -1.19
CA SER A 55 -0.43 10.51 0.17
C SER A 55 -1.61 9.74 0.78
N GLU A 56 -2.45 9.15 -0.08
CA GLU A 56 -3.62 8.35 0.27
C GLU A 56 -3.24 7.11 1.09
N LEU A 57 -1.99 6.62 0.98
CA LEU A 57 -1.49 5.56 1.86
C LEU A 57 -1.57 5.93 3.34
N GLY A 58 -1.52 7.22 3.69
CA GLY A 58 -1.71 7.69 5.06
C GLY A 58 -3.14 7.50 5.60
N THR A 59 -4.12 7.15 4.75
CA THR A 59 -5.47 6.79 5.20
C THR A 59 -5.55 5.38 5.79
N LEU A 60 -4.54 4.54 5.54
CA LEU A 60 -4.43 3.19 6.05
C LEU A 60 -3.94 3.21 7.51
N ARG A 61 -4.84 3.57 8.43
CA ARG A 61 -4.50 3.80 9.86
C ARG A 61 -3.85 2.63 10.60
N TYR A 62 -4.00 1.41 10.10
CA TYR A 62 -3.43 0.19 10.69
C TYR A 62 -2.19 -0.30 9.94
N LEU A 63 -1.71 0.44 8.93
CA LEU A 63 -0.53 0.08 8.18
C LEU A 63 0.71 0.10 9.09
N ARG A 64 1.39 -1.03 9.17
CA ARG A 64 2.58 -1.24 10.01
C ARG A 64 3.85 -1.46 9.18
N ARG A 65 3.69 -1.94 7.94
CA ARG A 65 4.79 -2.25 7.03
C ARG A 65 4.49 -1.72 5.64
N LEU A 66 5.36 -0.87 5.13
CA LEU A 66 5.34 -0.40 3.74
C LEU A 66 6.69 -0.75 3.12
N ASN A 67 6.73 -1.81 2.32
CA ASN A 67 7.93 -2.23 1.60
C ASN A 67 7.83 -1.88 0.12
N LEU A 68 8.63 -0.88 -0.28
CA LEU A 68 8.70 -0.34 -1.63
C LEU A 68 10.13 -0.38 -2.22
N HIS A 69 11.08 -1.10 -1.59
CA HIS A 69 12.48 -1.12 -2.06
C HIS A 69 12.62 -1.70 -3.47
N ASP A 70 13.73 -1.46 -4.15
CA ASP A 70 13.99 -1.91 -5.53
C ASP A 70 12.87 -1.48 -6.52
N ASN A 71 12.47 -0.22 -6.41
CA ASN A 71 11.58 0.47 -7.36
C ASN A 71 12.14 1.86 -7.65
N ASP A 72 11.64 2.50 -8.71
CA ASP A 72 12.06 3.83 -9.19
C ASP A 72 11.14 4.94 -8.67
N PHE A 73 10.82 4.92 -7.37
CA PHE A 73 10.04 6.00 -6.75
C PHE A 73 10.88 7.28 -6.62
N TYR A 74 10.24 8.43 -6.86
CA TYR A 74 10.88 9.75 -6.78
C TYR A 74 9.99 10.78 -6.07
N GLY A 75 10.57 11.94 -5.79
CA GLY A 75 9.90 13.02 -5.04
C GLY A 75 10.01 12.85 -3.53
N VAL A 76 9.05 13.44 -2.80
CA VAL A 76 9.04 13.45 -1.34
C VAL A 76 8.25 12.27 -0.78
N VAL A 77 8.67 11.78 0.39
CA VAL A 77 7.86 10.85 1.19
C VAL A 77 6.68 11.65 1.76
N PRO A 78 5.41 11.27 1.50
CA PRO A 78 4.26 12.03 1.98
C PRO A 78 4.22 12.10 3.52
N VAL A 79 4.00 13.30 4.06
CA VAL A 79 3.91 13.51 5.52
C VAL A 79 2.78 12.70 6.16
N GLN A 80 1.75 12.39 5.37
CA GLN A 80 0.59 11.59 5.76
C GLN A 80 0.96 10.17 6.18
N LEU A 81 2.09 9.62 5.69
CA LEU A 81 2.60 8.31 6.14
C LEU A 81 3.08 8.31 7.58
N PHE A 82 3.43 9.48 8.11
CA PHE A 82 3.90 9.65 9.49
C PHE A 82 2.76 10.02 10.45
N ASN A 83 1.52 10.06 9.98
CA ASN A 83 0.36 10.38 10.80
C ASN A 83 -0.13 9.14 11.56
N ALA A 84 0.73 8.62 12.44
CA ALA A 84 0.34 7.60 13.41
C ALA A 84 -0.46 8.28 14.52
N THR A 85 -1.79 8.14 14.48
CA THR A 85 -2.62 8.53 15.62
C THR A 85 -2.25 7.63 16.81
N ALA A 86 -1.82 8.26 17.90
CA ALA A 86 -1.49 7.62 19.18
C ALA A 86 -2.68 6.85 19.76
#